data_AF-A0A7D9HPZ4-F1
#
_entry.id   AF-A0A7D9HPZ4-F1
#
_cell.length_a   1.000
_cell.length_b   1.000
_cell.length_c   1.000
_cell.angle_alpha   90.00
_cell.angle_beta   90.00
_cell.angle_gamma   90.00
#
_symmetry.space_group_name_H-M   'P 1'
#
loop_
_entity.id
_entity.type
_entity.pdbx_description
1 polymer ?
#
loop_
_entity_poly.entity_id
_entity_poly.type
_entity_poly.pdbx_seq_one_letter_code
_entity_poly.pdbx_strand_id
1 'polypeptide(L)'
;MVVPSRLSPGTEDYVDLSRTILVVRAKVTKADGTDLNADEKVGVVNNLLHSLFKQVDVFLKGKQVTQATRTYAYHAYLETLLNYGPSAKDSQLTAALYYKDTTGKMDIADPTTAGAAGNAGLRARYVFSKASGTVEMTGPIFSDIFMSERLLLSYVDLKVILNRRSDEFCLMASEDGVDYQVKLTDAYLKIRKVKVNPSISVAH
;
A
#
# COMPACT_ATOMS: atom_id res chain seq x y z
N MET A 1 -13.99 4.77 -0.76
CA MET A 1 -13.36 6.11 -0.68
C MET A 1 -12.26 6.19 -1.74
N VAL A 2 -12.43 7.07 -2.73
CA VAL A 2 -11.35 7.48 -3.64
C VAL A 2 -10.58 8.57 -2.89
N VAL A 3 -9.26 8.47 -2.79
CA VAL A 3 -8.43 9.58 -2.28
C VAL A 3 -7.90 10.33 -3.50
N PRO A 4 -8.57 11.38 -3.99
CA PRO A 4 -8.06 12.17 -5.09
C PRO A 4 -6.98 13.10 -4.55
N SER A 5 -5.71 12.80 -4.81
CA SER A 5 -4.63 13.77 -4.63
C SER A 5 -4.38 14.45 -5.98
N ARG A 6 -4.73 15.74 -6.08
CA ARG A 6 -4.35 16.59 -7.22
C ARG A 6 -3.13 17.39 -6.81
N LEU A 7 -1.99 17.14 -7.46
CA LEU A 7 -0.82 17.98 -7.32
C LEU A 7 -0.70 18.81 -8.60
N SER A 8 -0.84 20.14 -8.49
CA SER A 8 -0.43 21.04 -9.56
C SER A 8 0.96 21.58 -9.19
N PRO A 9 2.04 21.09 -9.82
CA PRO A 9 3.36 21.69 -9.64
C PRO A 9 3.38 23.03 -10.39
N GLY A 10 2.75 24.04 -9.80
CA GLY A 10 2.79 25.45 -10.23
C GLY A 10 4.09 26.14 -9.85
N THR A 11 5.21 25.42 -9.85
CA THR A 11 6.53 25.92 -9.45
C THR A 11 7.53 25.63 -10.57
N GLU A 12 8.59 26.44 -10.68
CA GLU A 12 9.73 26.17 -11.57
C GLU A 12 10.40 24.82 -11.27
N ASP A 13 10.14 24.25 -10.08
CA ASP A 13 10.67 22.97 -9.64
C ASP A 13 10.04 21.78 -10.35
N TYR A 14 10.91 20.81 -10.63
CA TYR A 14 10.58 19.51 -11.18
C TYR A 14 10.10 18.57 -10.08
N VAL A 15 9.44 17.47 -10.45
CA VAL A 15 9.01 16.45 -9.48
C VAL A 15 9.75 15.15 -9.72
N ASP A 16 10.38 14.63 -8.68
CA ASP A 16 10.99 13.30 -8.69
C ASP A 16 9.95 12.25 -8.26
N LEU A 17 9.35 11.58 -9.25
CA LEU A 17 8.34 10.57 -9.02
C LEU A 17 8.91 9.28 -8.45
N SER A 18 10.17 8.94 -8.77
CA SER A 18 10.85 7.73 -8.28
C SER A 18 10.99 7.67 -6.75
N ARG A 19 10.91 8.83 -6.10
CA ARG A 19 11.01 9.01 -4.66
C ARG A 19 9.67 9.32 -4.00
N THR A 20 8.57 9.07 -4.70
CA THR A 20 7.22 9.22 -4.14
C THR A 20 6.95 8.10 -3.15
N ILE A 21 6.48 8.49 -1.96
CA ILE A 21 6.11 7.55 -0.91
C ILE A 21 4.62 7.71 -0.58
N LEU A 22 3.89 6.61 -0.66
CA LEU A 22 2.53 6.51 -0.16
C LEU A 22 2.56 6.21 1.33
N VAL A 23 1.84 6.99 2.11
CA VAL A 23 1.61 6.74 3.54
C VAL A 23 0.11 6.54 3.76
N VAL A 24 -0.24 5.45 4.44
CA VAL A 24 -1.62 5.10 4.78
C VAL A 24 -1.71 4.69 6.23
N ARG A 25 -2.68 5.26 6.95
CA ARG A 25 -3.07 4.80 8.29
C ARG A 25 -4.40 4.08 8.18
N ALA A 26 -4.47 2.89 8.77
CA ALA A 26 -5.69 2.09 8.77
C ALA A 26 -5.84 1.35 10.10
N LYS A 27 -7.08 0.97 10.41
CA LYS A 27 -7.40 0.04 11.50
C LYS A 27 -8.40 -1.00 11.01
N VAL A 28 -8.37 -2.18 11.62
CA VAL A 28 -9.38 -3.23 11.38
C VAL A 28 -10.46 -3.10 12.45
N THR A 29 -11.72 -3.16 12.06
CA THR A 29 -12.89 -3.12 12.95
C THR A 29 -13.90 -4.17 12.54
N LYS A 30 -14.91 -4.41 13.37
CA LYS A 30 -16.11 -5.13 12.95
C LYS A 30 -16.88 -4.30 11.92
N ALA A 31 -17.79 -4.93 11.17
CA ALA A 31 -18.59 -4.27 10.14
C ALA A 31 -19.48 -3.14 10.70
N ASP A 32 -19.91 -3.23 11.96
CA ASP A 32 -20.64 -2.17 12.66
C ASP A 32 -19.75 -0.98 13.09
N GLY A 33 -18.43 -1.08 12.88
CA GLY A 33 -17.45 -0.05 13.20
C GLY A 33 -16.93 -0.11 14.64
N THR A 34 -17.38 -1.08 15.44
CA THR A 34 -16.85 -1.32 16.78
C THR A 34 -15.44 -1.92 16.73
N ASP A 35 -14.68 -1.65 17.79
CA ASP A 35 -13.31 -2.14 17.89
C ASP A 35 -13.27 -3.65 18.16
N LEU A 36 -12.21 -4.29 17.68
CA LEU A 36 -11.96 -5.72 17.86
C LEU A 36 -11.64 -6.01 19.33
N ASN A 37 -12.01 -7.20 19.81
CA ASN A 37 -11.48 -7.71 21.06
C ASN A 37 -10.00 -8.14 20.90
N ALA A 38 -9.30 -8.36 22.00
CA ALA A 38 -7.89 -8.77 21.97
C ALA A 38 -7.65 -10.16 21.35
N ASP A 39 -8.66 -11.03 21.42
CA ASP A 39 -8.59 -12.43 20.98
C ASP A 39 -9.31 -12.68 19.64
N GLU A 40 -9.83 -11.62 19.02
CA GLU A 40 -10.58 -11.72 17.76
C GLU A 40 -9.67 -12.22 16.64
N LYS A 41 -10.08 -13.29 15.95
CA LYS A 41 -9.18 -14.05 15.08
C LYS A 41 -9.19 -13.55 13.65
N VAL A 42 -8.88 -12.27 13.48
CA VAL A 42 -8.78 -11.58 12.19
C VAL A 42 -7.40 -10.94 12.00
N GLY A 43 -6.70 -11.40 10.97
CA GLY A 43 -5.44 -10.83 10.51
C GLY A 43 -5.57 -10.15 9.16
N VAL A 44 -4.54 -9.43 8.77
CA VAL A 44 -4.45 -8.78 7.45
C VAL A 44 -3.65 -9.64 6.49
N VAL A 45 -4.01 -9.60 5.22
CA VAL A 45 -3.23 -10.26 4.16
C VAL A 45 -1.84 -9.65 4.06
N ASN A 46 -0.94 -10.41 3.43
CA ASN A 46 0.43 -9.97 3.22
C ASN A 46 0.49 -8.71 2.35
N ASN A 47 1.49 -7.86 2.59
CA ASN A 47 1.72 -6.63 1.84
C ASN A 47 0.50 -5.67 1.86
N LEU A 48 -0.10 -5.48 3.04
CA LEU A 48 -1.40 -4.82 3.21
C LEU A 48 -1.47 -3.46 2.52
N LEU A 49 -0.42 -2.63 2.61
CA LEU A 49 -0.39 -1.29 2.01
C LEU A 49 -0.84 -1.31 0.55
N HIS A 50 -0.38 -2.29 -0.21
CA HIS A 50 -0.70 -2.44 -1.63
C HIS A 50 -1.99 -3.24 -1.83
N SER A 51 -2.25 -4.22 -0.99
CA SER A 51 -3.49 -5.02 -1.00
C SER A 51 -4.74 -4.18 -0.73
N LEU A 52 -4.59 -3.01 -0.10
CA LEU A 52 -5.67 -2.03 0.09
C LEU A 52 -6.25 -1.51 -1.24
N PHE A 53 -5.51 -1.57 -2.34
CA PHE A 53 -5.93 -0.95 -3.60
C PHE A 53 -6.01 -1.98 -4.71
N LYS A 54 -7.13 -1.99 -5.44
CA LYS A 54 -7.28 -2.83 -6.64
C LYS A 54 -6.61 -2.20 -7.85
N GLN A 55 -6.52 -0.87 -7.88
CA GLN A 55 -6.04 -0.11 -9.02
C GLN A 55 -5.49 1.24 -8.58
N VAL A 56 -4.41 1.67 -9.21
CA VAL A 56 -3.85 3.02 -9.07
C VAL A 56 -3.89 3.68 -10.44
N ASP A 57 -4.75 4.70 -10.58
CA ASP A 57 -4.82 5.47 -11.82
C ASP A 57 -3.96 6.72 -11.71
N VAL A 58 -3.05 6.89 -12.66
CA VAL A 58 -2.20 8.07 -12.74
C VAL A 58 -2.55 8.84 -13.99
N PHE A 59 -2.77 10.14 -13.84
CA PHE A 59 -3.03 11.05 -14.94
C PHE A 59 -1.96 12.14 -14.98
N LEU A 60 -1.43 12.38 -16.17
CA LEU A 60 -0.53 13.50 -16.48
C LEU A 60 -1.26 14.45 -17.43
N LYS A 61 -1.43 15.73 -17.04
CA LYS A 61 -2.25 16.71 -17.78
C LYS A 61 -3.63 16.17 -18.21
N GLY A 62 -4.28 15.42 -17.32
CA GLY A 62 -5.62 14.85 -17.56
C GLY A 62 -5.65 13.60 -18.45
N LYS A 63 -4.53 13.18 -19.04
CA LYS A 63 -4.43 11.91 -19.77
C LYS A 63 -4.00 10.79 -18.83
N GLN A 64 -4.77 9.70 -18.78
CA GLN A 64 -4.40 8.52 -18.01
C GLN A 64 -3.17 7.85 -18.64
N VAL A 65 -2.16 7.57 -17.81
CA VAL A 65 -0.91 6.92 -18.23
C VAL A 65 -0.78 5.48 -17.74
N THR A 66 -1.60 5.06 -16.78
CA THR A 66 -1.64 3.66 -16.28
C THR A 66 -2.79 2.88 -16.89
N GLN A 67 -2.60 1.56 -17.03
CA GLN A 67 -3.68 0.67 -17.46
C GLN A 67 -4.63 0.33 -16.30
N ALA A 68 -5.94 0.37 -16.56
CA ALA A 68 -7.00 0.13 -15.58
C ALA A 68 -7.35 -1.37 -15.43
N THR A 69 -6.37 -2.21 -15.04
CA THR A 69 -6.52 -3.68 -15.03
C THR A 69 -7.12 -4.26 -13.74
N ARG A 70 -7.26 -3.46 -12.67
CA ARG A 70 -7.70 -3.92 -11.32
C ARG A 70 -6.84 -5.01 -10.68
N THR A 71 -5.60 -5.20 -11.15
CA THR A 71 -4.67 -6.22 -10.65
C THR A 71 -3.50 -5.63 -9.84
N TYR A 72 -3.57 -4.36 -9.43
CA TYR A 72 -2.47 -3.65 -8.77
C TYR A 72 -1.90 -4.41 -7.55
N ALA A 73 -2.76 -4.90 -6.65
CA ALA A 73 -2.30 -5.62 -5.46
C ALA A 73 -1.45 -6.86 -5.81
N TYR A 74 -1.81 -7.58 -6.88
CA TYR A 74 -1.04 -8.74 -7.33
C TYR A 74 0.28 -8.31 -7.96
N HIS A 75 0.26 -7.27 -8.79
CA HIS A 75 1.46 -6.71 -9.40
C HIS A 75 2.48 -6.29 -8.32
N ALA A 76 2.03 -5.48 -7.36
CA ALA A 76 2.80 -5.03 -6.21
C ALA A 76 3.37 -6.19 -5.38
N TYR A 77 2.56 -7.21 -5.11
CA TYR A 77 3.00 -8.39 -4.37
C TYR A 77 4.08 -9.18 -5.12
N LEU A 78 3.91 -9.39 -6.43
CA LEU A 78 4.89 -10.09 -7.26
C LEU A 78 6.19 -9.31 -7.40
N GLU A 79 6.14 -7.99 -7.61
CA GLU A 79 7.35 -7.15 -7.65
C GLU A 79 8.08 -7.18 -6.30
N THR A 80 7.35 -7.11 -5.19
CA THR A 80 7.93 -7.24 -3.84
C THR A 80 8.60 -8.60 -3.65
N LEU A 81 7.97 -9.67 -4.14
CA LEU A 81 8.46 -11.04 -3.97
C LEU A 81 9.66 -11.33 -4.87
N LEU A 82 9.68 -10.85 -6.11
CA LEU A 82 10.68 -11.21 -7.11
C LEU A 82 11.90 -10.27 -7.13
N ASN A 83 11.70 -8.97 -6.87
CA ASN A 83 12.76 -7.97 -7.03
C ASN A 83 13.56 -7.68 -5.75
N TYR A 84 13.08 -8.12 -4.58
CA TYR A 84 13.74 -7.83 -3.30
C TYR A 84 14.37 -9.07 -2.67
N GLY A 85 15.62 -8.91 -2.20
CA GLY A 85 16.32 -9.93 -1.42
C GLY A 85 15.80 -10.08 0.01
N PRO A 86 16.22 -11.13 0.75
CA PRO A 86 15.79 -11.39 2.12
C PRO A 86 16.00 -10.19 3.06
N SER A 87 17.16 -9.53 2.99
CA SER A 87 17.47 -8.37 3.84
C SER A 87 16.48 -7.22 3.70
N ALA A 88 15.96 -6.96 2.49
CA ALA A 88 14.96 -5.92 2.27
C ALA A 88 13.57 -6.37 2.77
N LYS A 89 13.24 -7.66 2.59
CA LYS A 89 12.00 -8.29 3.07
C LYS A 89 11.89 -8.27 4.59
N ASP A 90 13.02 -8.45 5.27
CA ASP A 90 13.09 -8.47 6.74
C ASP A 90 13.31 -7.06 7.34
N SER A 91 13.50 -6.03 6.52
CA SER A 91 13.68 -4.64 6.95
C SER A 91 12.64 -3.70 6.35
N GLN A 92 12.98 -2.91 5.33
CA GLN A 92 12.13 -1.82 4.82
C GLN A 92 10.74 -2.27 4.33
N LEU A 93 10.59 -3.49 3.81
CA LEU A 93 9.30 -3.97 3.31
C LEU A 93 8.32 -4.28 4.45
N THR A 94 8.80 -4.46 5.68
CA THR A 94 7.92 -4.61 6.86
C THR A 94 7.07 -3.35 7.09
N ALA A 95 7.50 -2.18 6.59
CA ALA A 95 6.74 -0.93 6.62
C ALA A 95 5.49 -0.94 5.73
N ALA A 96 5.43 -1.84 4.74
CA ALA A 96 4.23 -2.10 3.93
C ALA A 96 3.40 -3.29 4.47
N LEU A 97 3.74 -3.77 5.67
CA LEU A 97 3.26 -5.04 6.27
C LEU A 97 3.57 -6.27 5.40
N TYR A 98 4.72 -6.27 4.73
CA TYR A 98 5.24 -7.51 4.14
C TYR A 98 5.92 -8.35 5.22
N TYR A 99 5.39 -9.56 5.46
CA TYR A 99 5.99 -10.57 6.32
C TYR A 99 5.89 -11.92 5.60
N LYS A 100 7.01 -12.61 5.42
CA LYS A 100 7.02 -13.87 4.68
C LYS A 100 6.16 -14.92 5.40
N ASP A 101 5.13 -15.41 4.72
CA ASP A 101 4.26 -16.46 5.25
C ASP A 101 5.01 -17.80 5.33
N THR A 102 4.54 -18.68 6.22
CA THR A 102 5.13 -20.01 6.37
C THR A 102 4.78 -20.90 5.18
N THR A 103 5.80 -21.53 4.58
CA THR A 103 5.64 -22.44 3.44
C THR A 103 4.59 -23.51 3.74
N GLY A 104 3.63 -23.69 2.82
CA GLY A 104 2.56 -24.68 2.94
C GLY A 104 1.44 -24.31 3.93
N LYS A 105 1.39 -23.07 4.43
CA LYS A 105 0.39 -22.62 5.41
C LYS A 105 -0.19 -21.24 5.11
N MET A 106 -0.16 -20.84 3.84
CA MET A 106 -0.65 -19.53 3.41
C MET A 106 -2.18 -19.43 3.51
N ASP A 107 -2.86 -20.57 3.58
CA ASP A 107 -4.30 -20.78 3.74
C ASP A 107 -4.77 -20.81 5.20
N ILE A 108 -3.86 -20.89 6.17
CA ILE A 108 -4.21 -20.84 7.59
C ILE A 108 -4.69 -19.42 7.94
N ALA A 109 -6.00 -19.28 8.17
CA ALA A 109 -6.65 -18.00 8.45
C ALA A 109 -6.67 -17.60 9.93
N ASP A 110 -6.39 -18.52 10.87
CA ASP A 110 -6.30 -18.21 12.29
C ASP A 110 -4.93 -17.58 12.62
N PRO A 111 -4.85 -16.26 12.91
CA PRO A 111 -3.60 -15.59 13.18
C PRO A 111 -3.00 -15.91 14.57
N THR A 112 -3.79 -16.55 15.45
CA THR A 112 -3.39 -16.87 16.83
C THR A 112 -2.70 -18.22 16.95
N THR A 113 -2.83 -19.07 15.91
CA THR A 113 -2.20 -20.40 15.89
C THR A 113 -0.68 -20.28 15.97
N ALA A 114 -0.10 -20.88 17.01
CA ALA A 114 1.33 -20.83 17.28
C ALA A 114 2.11 -22.03 16.72
N GLY A 115 3.43 -21.88 16.63
CA GLY A 115 4.36 -22.97 16.34
C GLY A 115 4.21 -23.59 14.95
N ALA A 116 4.49 -24.89 14.87
CA ALA A 116 4.54 -25.62 13.60
C ALA A 116 3.17 -25.84 12.93
N ALA A 117 2.05 -25.41 13.54
CA ALA A 117 0.74 -25.44 12.90
C ALA A 117 0.33 -24.09 12.30
N GLY A 118 0.92 -22.98 12.76
CA GLY A 118 0.51 -21.63 12.36
C GLY A 118 1.30 -21.05 11.20
N ASN A 119 0.75 -19.96 10.66
CA ASN A 119 1.45 -19.08 9.73
C ASN A 119 2.14 -17.94 10.50
N ALA A 120 3.46 -18.02 10.61
CA ALA A 120 4.27 -17.04 11.34
C ALA A 120 4.17 -15.63 10.74
N GLY A 121 4.03 -15.51 9.42
CA GLY A 121 3.88 -14.22 8.73
C GLY A 121 2.54 -13.55 9.05
N LEU A 122 1.45 -14.31 9.01
CA LEU A 122 0.12 -13.82 9.42
C LEU A 122 0.12 -13.40 10.89
N ARG A 123 0.70 -14.21 11.78
CA ARG A 123 0.81 -13.89 13.21
C ARG A 123 1.61 -12.61 13.45
N ALA A 124 2.70 -12.39 12.73
CA ALA A 124 3.48 -11.15 12.84
C ALA A 124 2.66 -9.92 12.43
N ARG A 125 1.87 -10.02 11.35
CA ARG A 125 0.98 -8.93 10.90
C ARG A 125 -0.16 -8.67 11.88
N TYR A 126 -0.75 -9.73 12.45
CA TYR A 126 -1.85 -9.64 13.41
C TYR A 126 -1.54 -8.77 14.62
N VAL A 127 -0.29 -8.78 15.09
CA VAL A 127 0.14 -7.96 16.25
C VAL A 127 -0.12 -6.46 16.04
N PHE A 128 -0.10 -5.97 14.78
CA PHE A 128 -0.33 -4.57 14.45
C PHE A 128 -1.81 -4.19 14.39
N SER A 129 -2.71 -5.15 14.12
CA SER A 129 -4.15 -4.90 13.94
C SER A 129 -5.03 -5.37 15.08
N LYS A 130 -4.50 -6.20 16.01
CA LYS A 130 -5.24 -6.69 17.18
C LYS A 130 -5.83 -5.53 18.00
N ALA A 131 -6.99 -5.77 18.61
CA ALA A 131 -7.71 -4.76 19.40
C ALA A 131 -7.94 -3.42 18.66
N SER A 132 -8.10 -3.46 17.33
CA SER A 132 -8.24 -2.28 16.47
C SER A 132 -7.11 -1.27 16.56
N GLY A 133 -5.88 -1.75 16.79
CA GLY A 133 -4.67 -0.95 16.68
C GLY A 133 -4.60 -0.22 15.33
N THR A 134 -4.30 1.07 15.35
CA THR A 134 -4.05 1.84 14.12
C THR A 134 -2.64 1.54 13.64
N VAL A 135 -2.52 1.03 12.43
CA VAL A 135 -1.24 0.77 11.78
C VAL A 135 -0.96 1.86 10.75
N GLU A 136 0.22 2.46 10.84
CA GLU A 136 0.77 3.34 9.82
C GLU A 136 1.65 2.49 8.88
N MET A 137 1.38 2.57 7.59
CA MET A 137 2.09 1.85 6.55
C MET A 137 2.67 2.85 5.55
N THR A 138 3.85 2.52 5.02
CA THR A 138 4.55 3.38 4.07
C THR A 138 5.30 2.55 3.03
N GLY A 139 5.32 3.04 1.78
CA GLY A 139 5.98 2.34 0.68
C GLY A 139 5.89 3.10 -0.64
N PRO A 140 6.57 2.61 -1.70
CA PRO A 140 6.47 3.19 -3.03
C PRO A 140 5.09 2.93 -3.65
N ILE A 141 4.82 3.49 -4.82
CA ILE A 141 3.65 3.10 -5.63
C ILE A 141 4.17 2.26 -6.80
N PHE A 142 3.64 1.05 -6.94
CA PHE A 142 4.01 0.11 -8.01
C PHE A 142 3.27 0.44 -9.32
N SER A 143 3.74 1.49 -9.99
CA SER A 143 3.27 1.92 -11.30
C SER A 143 4.46 2.48 -12.08
N ASP A 144 4.57 2.16 -13.37
CA ASP A 144 5.74 2.43 -14.21
C ASP A 144 6.28 3.87 -14.11
N ILE A 145 5.38 4.86 -14.08
CA ILE A 145 5.75 6.28 -13.98
C ILE A 145 6.43 6.65 -12.65
N PHE A 146 6.12 5.93 -11.56
CA PHE A 146 6.75 6.06 -10.25
C PHE A 146 8.02 5.23 -10.10
N MET A 147 8.35 4.40 -11.08
CA MET A 147 9.60 3.62 -11.13
C MET A 147 10.61 4.18 -12.16
N SER A 148 10.22 5.24 -12.87
CA SER A 148 11.10 5.96 -13.80
C SER A 148 12.00 6.95 -13.05
N GLU A 149 13.29 6.94 -13.36
CA GLU A 149 14.28 7.89 -12.84
C GLU A 149 14.20 9.29 -13.48
N ARG A 150 13.29 9.47 -14.44
CA ARG A 150 13.08 10.78 -15.09
C ARG A 150 12.25 11.71 -14.22
N LEU A 151 12.72 12.95 -14.10
CA LEU A 151 11.97 14.01 -13.45
C LEU A 151 10.75 14.41 -14.29
N LEU A 152 9.62 14.61 -13.62
CA LEU A 152 8.42 15.19 -14.21
C LEU A 152 8.62 16.70 -14.34
N LEU A 153 8.44 17.20 -15.56
CA LEU A 153 8.58 18.62 -15.90
C LEU A 153 7.61 19.48 -15.10
N SER A 154 8.02 20.73 -14.87
CA SER A 154 7.19 21.78 -14.31
C SER A 154 5.90 21.96 -15.14
N TYR A 155 4.82 22.41 -14.49
CA TYR A 155 3.51 22.62 -15.13
C TYR A 155 2.83 21.37 -15.72
N VAL A 156 3.31 20.17 -15.40
CA VAL A 156 2.60 18.92 -15.66
C VAL A 156 1.77 18.54 -14.43
N ASP A 157 0.45 18.73 -14.51
CA ASP A 157 -0.49 18.32 -13.47
C ASP A 157 -0.44 16.80 -13.28
N LEU A 158 -0.13 16.37 -12.05
CA LEU A 158 -0.16 14.98 -11.61
C LEU A 158 -1.43 14.73 -10.79
N LYS A 159 -2.23 13.75 -11.22
CA LYS A 159 -3.38 13.27 -10.44
C LYS A 159 -3.21 11.78 -10.22
N VAL A 160 -3.31 11.37 -8.96
CA VAL A 160 -3.27 9.97 -8.54
C VAL A 160 -4.61 9.62 -7.92
N ILE A 161 -5.20 8.51 -8.38
CA ILE A 161 -6.45 7.97 -7.88
C ILE A 161 -6.17 6.57 -7.33
N LEU A 162 -6.33 6.42 -6.02
CA LEU A 162 -6.23 5.12 -5.36
C LEU A 162 -7.62 4.49 -5.26
N ASN A 163 -7.84 3.41 -6.00
CA ASN A 163 -9.11 2.69 -6.00
C ASN A 163 -9.08 1.59 -4.93
N ARG A 164 -9.87 1.77 -3.87
CA ARG A 164 -9.99 0.83 -2.75
C ARG A 164 -10.44 -0.56 -3.23
N ARG A 165 -9.79 -1.59 -2.71
CA ARG A 165 -10.16 -3.00 -2.85
C ARG A 165 -11.22 -3.39 -1.80
N SER A 166 -11.90 -4.51 -1.99
CA SER A 166 -12.88 -4.98 -1.01
C SER A 166 -12.19 -5.51 0.27
N ASP A 167 -12.88 -5.50 1.39
CA ASP A 167 -12.31 -5.88 2.69
C ASP A 167 -12.02 -7.38 2.77
N GLU A 168 -12.81 -8.22 2.09
CA GLU A 168 -12.63 -9.67 2.01
C GLU A 168 -11.30 -10.06 1.35
N PHE A 169 -10.78 -9.20 0.46
CA PHE A 169 -9.45 -9.41 -0.11
C PHE A 169 -8.33 -9.01 0.85
N CYS A 170 -8.59 -8.07 1.76
CA CYS A 170 -7.57 -7.50 2.64
C CYS A 170 -7.41 -8.25 3.97
N LEU A 171 -8.38 -9.10 4.32
CA LEU A 171 -8.48 -9.72 5.62
C LEU A 171 -8.46 -11.24 5.52
N MET A 172 -7.92 -11.89 6.55
CA MET A 172 -8.01 -13.32 6.79
C MET A 172 -8.62 -13.51 8.17
N ALA A 173 -9.79 -14.12 8.24
CA ALA A 173 -10.48 -14.40 9.49
C ALA A 173 -10.83 -15.89 9.57
N SER A 174 -10.87 -16.41 10.80
CA SER A 174 -11.22 -17.82 11.06
C SER A 174 -12.52 -18.00 11.84
N GLU A 175 -13.15 -16.90 12.26
CA GLU A 175 -14.43 -16.93 12.98
C GLU A 175 -15.59 -16.81 12.01
N ASP A 176 -16.58 -17.70 12.17
CA ASP A 176 -17.81 -17.68 11.38
C ASP A 176 -18.78 -16.61 11.90
N GLY A 177 -19.51 -15.97 10.99
CA GLY A 177 -20.62 -15.07 11.34
C GLY A 177 -20.20 -13.69 11.87
N VAL A 178 -18.92 -13.33 11.77
CA VAL A 178 -18.42 -11.99 12.09
C VAL A 178 -17.83 -11.35 10.82
N ASP A 179 -18.44 -10.24 10.41
CA ASP A 179 -17.92 -9.44 9.30
C ASP A 179 -16.94 -8.39 9.81
N TYR A 180 -15.81 -8.26 9.12
CA TYR A 180 -14.74 -7.33 9.44
C TYR A 180 -14.51 -6.35 8.29
N GLN A 181 -14.02 -5.15 8.61
CA GLN A 181 -13.70 -4.12 7.63
C GLN A 181 -12.37 -3.44 7.94
N VAL A 182 -11.71 -2.92 6.90
CA VAL A 182 -10.51 -2.09 7.05
C VAL A 182 -10.89 -0.62 6.88
N LYS A 183 -10.80 0.13 7.98
CA LYS A 183 -11.07 1.56 8.02
C LYS A 183 -9.79 2.35 7.78
N LEU A 184 -9.71 3.05 6.65
CA LEU A 184 -8.66 4.04 6.41
C LEU A 184 -8.95 5.30 7.23
N THR A 185 -8.00 5.72 8.05
CA THR A 185 -8.10 6.93 8.87
C THR A 185 -7.43 8.11 8.20
N ASP A 186 -6.30 7.87 7.53
CA ASP A 186 -5.51 8.90 6.86
C ASP A 186 -4.75 8.30 5.66
N ALA A 187 -4.53 9.09 4.61
CA ALA A 187 -3.77 8.68 3.44
C ALA A 187 -3.21 9.91 2.71
N TYR A 188 -1.90 9.93 2.49
CA TYR A 188 -1.24 11.04 1.81
C TYR A 188 0.01 10.58 1.05
N LEU A 189 0.44 11.41 0.08
CA LEU A 189 1.65 11.19 -0.70
C LEU A 189 2.75 12.15 -0.25
N LYS A 190 3.94 11.62 0.03
CA LYS A 190 5.17 12.41 0.16
C LYS A 190 5.84 12.45 -1.20
N ILE A 191 5.93 13.65 -1.78
CA ILE A 191 6.48 13.88 -3.12
C ILE A 191 7.71 14.78 -3.00
N ARG A 192 8.77 14.46 -3.74
CA ARG A 192 10.00 15.25 -3.78
C ARG A 192 9.96 16.26 -4.92
N LYS A 193 10.17 17.53 -4.58
CA LYS A 193 10.45 18.60 -5.55
C LYS A 193 11.95 18.78 -5.74
N VAL A 194 12.37 19.05 -6.97
CA VAL A 194 13.78 19.21 -7.35
C VAL A 194 13.94 20.52 -8.08
N LYS A 195 14.81 21.38 -7.53
CA LYS A 195 15.25 22.60 -8.22
C LYS A 195 16.39 22.25 -9.16
N VAL A 196 16.16 22.38 -10.45
CA VAL A 196 17.16 22.10 -11.49
C VAL A 196 17.98 23.35 -11.80
N ASN A 197 19.17 23.17 -12.39
CA ASN A 197 19.99 24.29 -12.84
C ASN A 197 19.22 25.10 -13.92
N PRO A 198 19.18 26.45 -13.84
CA PRO A 198 18.48 27.29 -14.81
C PRO A 198 18.85 27.03 -16.28
N SER A 199 20.09 26.63 -16.57
CA SER A 199 20.49 26.32 -17.96
C SER A 199 19.73 25.12 -18.54
N ILE A 200 19.32 24.19 -17.68
CA ILE A 200 18.52 23.02 -18.06
C ILE A 200 17.06 23.44 -18.21
N SER A 201 16.54 24.35 -17.36
CA SER A 201 15.17 24.88 -17.41
C SER A 201 14.79 25.64 -18.69
N VAL A 202 15.78 26.07 -19.49
CA VAL A 202 15.57 26.84 -20.72
C VAL A 202 15.70 25.97 -21.99
N ALA A 203 16.25 24.76 -21.87
CA ALA A 203 16.60 23.91 -23.01
C ALA A 203 15.47 22.98 -23.50
N HIS A 204 14.24 23.13 -22.99
CA HIS A 204 13.06 22.31 -23.34
C HIS A 204 11.90 23.13 -23.87
#